data_AF-A0ABD3JN12-F1
#
_entry.id   AF-A0ABD3JN12-F1
#
_cell.length_a   1.000
_cell.length_b   1.000
_cell.length_c   1.000
_cell.angle_alpha   90.00
_cell.angle_beta   90.00
_cell.angle_gamma   90.00
#
_symmetry.space_group_name_H-M   'P 1'
#
loop_
_entity.id
_entity.type
_entity.pdbx_description
1 polymer ?
#
loop_
_entity_poly.entity_id
_entity_poly.type
_entity_poly.pdbx_seq_one_letter_code
_entity_poly.pdbx_strand_id
1 'polypeptide(L)'
;MVAFAIIIILFVGNVERFSTQSRPFTFCPSNMCKPALAIAVSFLLGAFTSALCGFLGMKIVICGLMDRKRSFNAAFRSGAAMGFLLAAMSLLGLYIAIKLFKRYYGNDWEGLFEVITSYGLGASSMAFFGRASGGIYAKAVDVYVDLVNRNWPHYLDDRNLSVIPCNVGDIVGDIAGMGTDLFGSYAESCCAALVVASISSFGIDHNFTAMCYPLLISSMGILVCLIPTLFTAYFSNIREVGKVGDMRPAFKKQLIISTVLMTFGIAIVSRIALPSSFKIYYFGMEKVVTKWQLSLCVGVGLWAGPIIELFPKYHTNDCIRNIQIYVTDAGVPLASVCAVLASVIIPIYADISFSVGFSIAATYGIAVAALGMLSTIATRLAIDAYDPISHYAESIADPCQPFRIADDPPADDPPAAAGKGFAIESAALVSIALFSAFVSRAEISHIEVRMPKVLVGFIGGCMLTYYFSTMTMKSVGRQGLKMAQEVRKLRAHPETPPCARLIQISIDELLTGLILRGALVMLAPILVGTFFGAEMLSGVLAGSFSSVIQIANASSNANGPLNKANEDIRAGVLDYAKLNPRPHIPLGDDTDLAFGSPWKDTSGPPLCILIQLMAAESLVFARFFAPHRG
;
A
#
# COMPACT_ATOMS: atom_id res chain seq x y z
N MET A 1 16.01 -9.33 6.51
CA MET A 1 16.64 -8.88 5.24
C MET A 1 17.93 -9.60 4.91
N VAL A 2 19.00 -9.48 5.71
CA VAL A 2 20.27 -10.18 5.41
C VAL A 2 20.09 -11.70 5.28
N ALA A 3 19.35 -12.33 6.21
CA ALA A 3 19.02 -13.75 6.12
C ALA A 3 18.29 -14.11 4.82
N PHE A 4 17.37 -13.27 4.36
CA PHE A 4 16.64 -13.49 3.11
C PHE A 4 17.51 -13.24 1.87
N ALA A 5 18.42 -12.26 1.92
CA ALA A 5 19.43 -12.08 0.88
C ALA A 5 20.34 -13.32 0.75
N ILE A 6 20.67 -13.98 1.86
CA ILE A 6 21.38 -15.27 1.85
C ILE A 6 20.52 -16.35 1.19
N ILE A 7 19.22 -16.43 1.51
CA ILE A 7 18.28 -17.35 0.84
C ILE A 7 18.24 -17.10 -0.68
N ILE A 8 18.17 -15.84 -1.12
CA ILE A 8 18.23 -15.48 -2.54
C ILE A 8 19.53 -16.01 -3.16
N ILE A 9 20.68 -15.76 -2.54
CA ILE A 9 21.98 -16.25 -3.01
C ILE A 9 21.99 -17.79 -3.08
N LEU A 10 21.44 -18.47 -2.08
CA LEU A 10 21.40 -19.92 -2.01
C LEU A 10 20.51 -20.50 -3.11
N PHE A 11 19.26 -20.06 -3.24
CA PHE A 11 18.32 -20.65 -4.20
C PHE A 11 18.64 -20.23 -5.64
N VAL A 12 18.84 -18.94 -5.91
CA VAL A 12 19.22 -18.49 -7.26
C VAL A 12 20.59 -19.02 -7.66
N GLY A 13 21.54 -19.11 -6.71
CA GLY A 13 22.85 -19.71 -6.95
C GLY A 13 22.82 -21.24 -7.16
N ASN A 14 21.74 -21.92 -6.72
CA ASN A 14 21.61 -23.38 -6.81
C ASN A 14 21.04 -23.85 -8.16
N VAL A 15 20.36 -23.00 -8.94
CA VAL A 15 20.01 -23.32 -10.36
C VAL A 15 21.24 -23.75 -11.15
N GLU A 16 22.43 -23.32 -10.71
CA GLU A 16 23.66 -23.38 -11.49
C GLU A 16 24.85 -24.01 -10.72
N ARG A 17 24.57 -24.98 -9.83
CA ARG A 17 25.57 -25.77 -9.06
C ARG A 17 26.57 -24.94 -8.25
N PHE A 18 26.12 -24.02 -7.40
CA PHE A 18 27.00 -23.26 -6.48
C PHE A 18 28.21 -22.61 -7.16
N SER A 19 28.06 -22.18 -8.42
CA SER A 19 29.17 -21.54 -9.10
C SER A 19 29.26 -20.07 -8.73
N THR A 20 30.19 -19.76 -7.82
CA THR A 20 30.75 -18.41 -7.68
C THR A 20 31.66 -18.03 -8.84
N GLN A 21 31.78 -18.89 -9.86
CA GLN A 21 32.52 -18.61 -11.07
C GLN A 21 31.69 -17.76 -12.00
N SER A 22 32.37 -16.76 -12.51
CA SER A 22 31.81 -15.70 -13.31
C SER A 22 31.41 -16.20 -14.72
N ARG A 23 30.45 -15.53 -15.38
CA ARG A 23 29.95 -15.97 -16.70
C ARG A 23 30.12 -14.96 -17.82
N PRO A 24 30.48 -15.38 -19.05
CA PRO A 24 30.37 -14.55 -20.25
C PRO A 24 28.95 -13.97 -20.44
N PHE A 25 28.81 -12.72 -20.88
CA PHE A 25 27.52 -12.15 -21.30
C PHE A 25 26.92 -12.93 -22.48
N THR A 26 25.59 -12.99 -22.57
CA THR A 26 24.81 -13.55 -23.69
C THR A 26 25.21 -12.93 -25.05
N PHE A 27 25.73 -11.70 -25.05
CA PHE A 27 26.24 -11.00 -26.25
C PHE A 27 27.74 -10.64 -26.20
N CYS A 28 28.48 -11.02 -25.15
CA CYS A 28 29.93 -10.75 -25.02
C CYS A 28 30.64 -11.84 -24.19
N PRO A 29 31.29 -12.82 -24.83
CA PRO A 29 31.98 -13.93 -24.16
C PRO A 29 33.15 -13.58 -23.23
N SER A 30 33.53 -12.30 -23.13
CA SER A 30 34.74 -11.84 -22.47
C SER A 30 34.56 -11.36 -21.03
N ASN A 31 33.33 -11.03 -20.61
CA ASN A 31 33.08 -10.43 -19.30
C ASN A 31 32.21 -11.31 -18.42
N MET A 32 32.55 -11.32 -17.14
CA MET A 32 32.35 -12.43 -16.24
C MET A 32 31.36 -12.01 -15.12
N CYS A 33 30.07 -12.36 -15.24
CA CYS A 33 28.97 -11.87 -14.41
C CYS A 33 28.59 -12.83 -13.26
N LYS A 34 28.28 -12.28 -12.08
CA LYS A 34 27.73 -13.01 -10.91
C LYS A 34 26.29 -12.58 -10.65
N PRO A 35 25.30 -13.13 -11.40
CA PRO A 35 23.92 -12.64 -11.36
C PRO A 35 23.27 -12.77 -9.98
N ALA A 36 23.50 -13.88 -9.27
CA ALA A 36 22.96 -14.09 -7.92
C ALA A 36 23.47 -13.04 -6.89
N LEU A 37 24.74 -12.62 -7.00
CA LEU A 37 25.29 -11.57 -6.14
C LEU A 37 24.70 -10.21 -6.49
N ALA A 38 24.52 -9.91 -7.78
CA ALA A 38 23.93 -8.67 -8.23
C ALA A 38 22.46 -8.52 -7.78
N ILE A 39 21.68 -9.61 -7.84
CA ILE A 39 20.30 -9.68 -7.32
C ILE A 39 20.28 -9.41 -5.81
N ALA A 40 21.15 -10.07 -5.04
CA ALA A 40 21.20 -9.85 -3.59
C ALA A 40 21.60 -8.41 -3.21
N VAL A 41 22.54 -7.80 -3.94
CA VAL A 41 22.95 -6.40 -3.73
C VAL A 41 21.81 -5.44 -4.09
N SER A 42 21.13 -5.68 -5.20
CA SER A 42 19.98 -4.86 -5.64
C SER A 42 18.81 -4.96 -4.65
N PHE A 43 18.52 -6.16 -4.13
CA PHE A 43 17.58 -6.39 -3.04
C PHE A 43 17.93 -5.60 -1.77
N LEU A 44 19.17 -5.68 -1.30
CA LEU A 44 19.60 -4.93 -0.12
C LEU A 44 19.55 -3.41 -0.35
N LEU A 45 19.88 -2.95 -1.55
CA LEU A 45 19.80 -1.54 -1.93
C LEU A 45 18.34 -1.05 -1.88
N GLY A 46 17.39 -1.82 -2.42
CA GLY A 46 15.95 -1.52 -2.36
C GLY A 46 15.39 -1.52 -0.95
N ALA A 47 15.80 -2.48 -0.12
CA ALA A 47 15.40 -2.53 1.29
C ALA A 47 15.94 -1.32 2.07
N PHE A 48 17.20 -0.93 1.83
CA PHE A 48 17.82 0.22 2.46
C PHE A 48 17.17 1.54 2.04
N THR A 49 16.92 1.74 0.74
CA THR A 49 16.28 2.96 0.24
C THR A 49 14.84 3.08 0.74
N SER A 50 14.08 1.98 0.81
CA SER A 50 12.74 1.94 1.41
C SER A 50 12.77 2.32 2.90
N ALA A 51 13.66 1.70 3.69
CA ALA A 51 13.83 2.02 5.11
C ALA A 51 14.20 3.50 5.34
N LEU A 52 15.13 4.02 4.55
CA LEU A 52 15.55 5.42 4.62
C LEU A 52 14.38 6.35 4.27
N CYS A 53 13.57 5.99 3.29
CA CYS A 53 12.41 6.76 2.86
C CYS A 53 11.37 6.90 3.97
N GLY A 54 11.00 5.78 4.62
CA GLY A 54 10.08 5.79 5.77
C GLY A 54 10.62 6.61 6.96
N PHE A 55 11.92 6.46 7.26
CA PHE A 55 12.57 7.21 8.35
C PHE A 55 12.59 8.73 8.09
N LEU A 56 12.96 9.15 6.89
CA LEU A 56 12.98 10.56 6.52
C LEU A 56 11.56 11.16 6.50
N GLY A 57 10.57 10.40 6.02
CA GLY A 57 9.16 10.82 6.07
C GLY A 57 8.71 11.14 7.49
N MET A 58 8.98 10.23 8.44
CA MET A 58 8.71 10.45 9.86
C MET A 58 9.42 11.70 10.42
N LYS A 59 10.71 11.90 10.11
CA LYS A 59 11.47 13.05 10.60
C LYS A 59 10.92 14.38 10.09
N ILE A 60 10.54 14.46 8.82
CA ILE A 60 9.97 15.69 8.22
C ILE A 60 8.66 16.06 8.92
N VAL A 61 7.79 15.08 9.17
CA VAL A 61 6.51 15.29 9.85
C VAL A 61 6.72 15.84 11.27
N ILE A 62 7.60 15.21 12.04
CA ILE A 62 7.90 15.65 13.42
C ILE A 62 8.47 17.07 13.43
N CYS A 63 9.46 17.37 12.58
CA CYS A 63 10.07 18.70 12.52
C CYS A 63 9.09 19.77 12.04
N GLY A 64 8.25 19.46 11.05
CA GLY A 64 7.28 20.40 10.48
C GLY A 64 6.23 20.87 11.49
N LEU A 65 5.90 20.02 12.47
CA LEU A 65 4.94 20.31 13.54
C LEU A 65 5.55 21.05 14.73
N MET A 66 6.86 20.90 14.97
CA MET A 66 7.56 21.63 16.04
C MET A 66 7.78 23.12 15.70
N ASP A 67 7.93 23.45 14.41
CA ASP A 67 8.43 24.77 13.97
C ASP A 67 7.32 25.76 13.55
N ARG A 68 6.08 25.28 13.34
CA ARG A 68 4.96 26.12 12.85
C ARG A 68 3.79 26.15 13.82
N LYS A 69 3.19 27.34 13.99
CA LYS A 69 1.89 27.52 14.67
C LYS A 69 0.87 26.53 14.09
N ARG A 70 0.28 25.72 14.98
CA ARG A 70 -0.71 24.66 14.74
C ARG A 70 -1.81 25.17 13.78
N SER A 71 -1.71 24.85 12.50
CA SER A 71 -2.63 25.33 11.44
C SER A 71 -2.69 24.31 10.31
N PHE A 72 -3.84 24.20 9.65
CA PHE A 72 -4.05 23.37 8.45
C PHE A 72 -2.89 23.47 7.44
N ASN A 73 -2.40 24.70 7.19
CA ASN A 73 -1.29 24.92 6.27
C ASN A 73 0.04 24.31 6.73
N ALA A 74 0.27 24.19 8.05
CA ALA A 74 1.44 23.52 8.58
C ALA A 74 1.36 22.00 8.38
N ALA A 75 0.20 21.41 8.69
CA ALA A 75 -0.04 19.98 8.51
C ALA A 75 0.04 19.58 7.03
N PHE A 76 -0.68 20.29 6.16
CA PHE A 76 -0.68 20.03 4.71
C PHE A 76 0.70 20.22 4.07
N ARG A 77 1.46 21.26 4.45
CA ARG A 77 2.83 21.46 3.92
C ARG A 77 3.80 20.37 4.38
N SER A 78 3.61 19.84 5.59
CA SER A 78 4.42 18.74 6.11
C SER A 78 4.11 17.44 5.37
N GLY A 79 2.82 17.14 5.14
CA GLY A 79 2.38 16.03 4.30
C GLY A 79 2.87 16.14 2.85
N ALA A 80 2.80 17.34 2.26
CA ALA A 80 3.35 17.59 0.94
C ALA A 80 4.86 17.37 0.89
N ALA A 81 5.62 17.90 1.86
CA ALA A 81 7.06 17.69 1.93
C ALA A 81 7.44 16.21 2.00
N MET A 82 6.69 15.42 2.79
CA MET A 82 6.82 13.96 2.82
C MET A 82 6.54 13.36 1.43
N GLY A 83 5.40 13.69 0.80
CA GLY A 83 5.01 13.13 -0.50
C GLY A 83 6.01 13.41 -1.63
N PHE A 84 6.54 14.63 -1.72
CA PHE A 84 7.58 14.99 -2.70
C PHE A 84 8.91 14.31 -2.42
N LEU A 85 9.33 14.25 -1.15
CA LEU A 85 10.56 13.53 -0.79
C LEU A 85 10.43 12.06 -1.19
N LEU A 86 9.32 11.42 -0.87
CA LEU A 86 9.08 10.01 -1.13
C LEU A 86 9.15 9.71 -2.64
N ALA A 87 8.43 10.49 -3.44
CA ALA A 87 8.39 10.35 -4.90
C ALA A 87 9.76 10.64 -5.56
N ALA A 88 10.49 11.64 -5.06
CA ALA A 88 11.82 11.97 -5.58
C ALA A 88 12.85 10.90 -5.21
N MET A 89 12.83 10.40 -3.97
CA MET A 89 13.73 9.35 -3.49
C MET A 89 13.47 8.01 -4.19
N SER A 90 12.22 7.67 -4.47
CA SER A 90 11.86 6.45 -5.20
C SER A 90 12.37 6.47 -6.64
N LEU A 91 12.14 7.58 -7.34
CA LEU A 91 12.64 7.79 -8.71
C LEU A 91 14.18 7.82 -8.76
N LEU A 92 14.81 8.60 -7.87
CA LEU A 92 16.26 8.76 -7.83
C LEU A 92 16.96 7.45 -7.46
N GLY A 93 16.46 6.74 -6.44
CA GLY A 93 17.01 5.45 -6.02
C GLY A 93 16.97 4.41 -7.14
N LEU A 94 15.84 4.32 -7.85
CA LEU A 94 15.71 3.41 -8.99
C LEU A 94 16.61 3.82 -10.17
N TYR A 95 16.69 5.11 -10.49
CA TYR A 95 17.55 5.61 -11.55
C TYR A 95 19.04 5.36 -11.28
N ILE A 96 19.49 5.60 -10.04
CA ILE A 96 20.86 5.32 -9.61
C ILE A 96 21.15 3.83 -9.71
N ALA A 97 20.22 2.96 -9.26
CA ALA A 97 20.36 1.52 -9.39
C ALA A 97 20.51 1.11 -10.87
N ILE A 98 19.65 1.60 -11.76
CA ILE A 98 19.73 1.31 -13.21
C ILE A 98 21.09 1.75 -13.78
N LYS A 99 21.58 2.95 -13.45
CA LYS A 99 22.89 3.43 -13.94
C LYS A 99 24.06 2.60 -13.41
N LEU A 100 24.03 2.24 -12.12
CA LEU A 100 25.06 1.43 -11.48
C LEU A 100 25.13 0.04 -12.09
N PHE A 101 23.99 -0.64 -12.19
CA PHE A 101 23.94 -1.97 -12.78
C PHE A 101 24.17 -1.95 -14.29
N LYS A 102 23.81 -0.87 -15.01
CA LYS A 102 24.16 -0.71 -16.43
C LYS A 102 25.67 -0.65 -16.63
N ARG A 103 26.43 -0.04 -15.71
CA ARG A 103 27.90 -0.05 -15.76
C ARG A 103 28.48 -1.46 -15.62
N TYR A 104 27.79 -2.33 -14.88
CA TYR A 104 28.18 -3.72 -14.68
C TYR A 104 27.76 -4.62 -15.86
N TYR A 105 26.49 -4.54 -16.31
CA TYR A 105 25.91 -5.41 -17.34
C TYR A 105 26.15 -4.96 -18.80
N GLY A 106 26.55 -3.70 -19.02
CA GLY A 106 26.82 -3.18 -20.37
C GLY A 106 25.60 -3.25 -21.30
N ASN A 107 25.67 -4.13 -22.31
CA ASN A 107 24.65 -4.29 -23.35
C ASN A 107 23.64 -5.41 -23.06
N ASP A 108 23.83 -6.20 -21.99
CA ASP A 108 22.86 -7.21 -21.56
C ASP A 108 21.73 -6.55 -20.74
N TRP A 109 20.74 -5.99 -21.45
CA TRP A 109 19.64 -5.26 -20.81
C TRP A 109 18.61 -6.20 -20.19
N GLU A 110 18.47 -7.41 -20.72
CA GLU A 110 17.58 -8.41 -20.14
C GLU A 110 18.03 -8.78 -18.72
N GLY A 111 19.32 -9.12 -18.54
CA GLY A 111 19.90 -9.40 -17.23
C GLY A 111 19.93 -8.18 -16.31
N LEU A 112 20.19 -6.99 -16.88
CA LEU A 112 20.16 -5.72 -16.13
C LEU A 112 18.79 -5.49 -15.45
N PHE A 113 17.70 -5.51 -16.23
CA PHE A 113 16.38 -5.19 -15.69
C PHE A 113 15.79 -6.31 -14.84
N GLU A 114 16.26 -7.54 -15.02
CA GLU A 114 15.99 -8.65 -14.10
C GLU A 114 16.68 -8.46 -12.74
N VAL A 115 17.90 -7.93 -12.68
CA VAL A 115 18.49 -7.54 -11.39
C VAL A 115 17.72 -6.38 -10.77
N ILE A 116 17.22 -5.44 -11.57
CA ILE A 116 16.45 -4.31 -11.06
C ILE A 116 15.12 -4.73 -10.43
N THR A 117 14.46 -5.83 -10.84
CA THR A 117 13.24 -6.29 -10.13
C THR A 117 13.49 -6.65 -8.68
N SER A 118 14.69 -7.14 -8.36
CA SER A 118 15.04 -7.43 -6.98
C SER A 118 15.16 -6.18 -6.11
N TYR A 119 15.40 -5.00 -6.69
CA TYR A 119 15.27 -3.71 -5.99
C TYR A 119 13.82 -3.48 -5.52
N GLY A 120 12.84 -3.73 -6.41
CA GLY A 120 11.42 -3.69 -6.06
C GLY A 120 11.07 -4.71 -4.99
N LEU A 121 11.54 -5.95 -5.12
CA LEU A 121 11.37 -7.00 -4.11
C LEU A 121 11.90 -6.57 -2.73
N GLY A 122 13.09 -5.98 -2.68
CA GLY A 122 13.69 -5.47 -1.44
C GLY A 122 12.90 -4.31 -0.84
N ALA A 123 12.43 -3.40 -1.69
CA ALA A 123 11.62 -2.26 -1.29
C ALA A 123 10.31 -2.69 -0.61
N SER A 124 9.57 -3.60 -1.24
CA SER A 124 8.30 -4.13 -0.72
C SER A 124 8.49 -5.10 0.45
N SER A 125 9.61 -5.83 0.49
CA SER A 125 9.96 -6.65 1.66
C SER A 125 10.09 -5.78 2.92
N MET A 126 10.78 -4.63 2.81
CA MET A 126 10.88 -3.69 3.92
C MET A 126 9.53 -3.02 4.22
N ALA A 127 8.77 -2.69 3.19
CA ALA A 127 7.44 -2.13 3.33
C ALA A 127 6.47 -3.04 4.06
N PHE A 128 6.50 -4.35 3.76
CA PHE A 128 5.69 -5.36 4.42
C PHE A 128 5.92 -5.33 5.93
N PHE A 129 7.18 -5.37 6.36
CA PHE A 129 7.50 -5.31 7.79
C PHE A 129 7.15 -3.94 8.39
N GLY A 130 7.40 -2.84 7.69
CA GLY A 130 7.05 -1.49 8.14
C GLY A 130 5.54 -1.34 8.40
N ARG A 131 4.72 -1.66 7.39
CA ARG A 131 3.26 -1.54 7.45
C ARG A 131 2.63 -2.56 8.41
N ALA A 132 3.05 -3.82 8.37
CA ALA A 132 2.52 -4.83 9.28
C ALA A 132 2.90 -4.53 10.73
N SER A 133 4.15 -4.12 11.01
CA SER A 133 4.57 -3.85 12.38
C SER A 133 3.96 -2.56 12.94
N GLY A 134 3.97 -1.48 12.15
CA GLY A 134 3.37 -0.21 12.54
C GLY A 134 1.85 -0.29 12.68
N GLY A 135 1.17 -1.01 11.77
CA GLY A 135 -0.28 -1.22 11.85
C GLY A 135 -0.70 -2.06 13.06
N ILE A 136 0.04 -3.13 13.38
CA ILE A 136 -0.22 -3.92 14.60
C ILE A 136 -0.02 -3.06 15.84
N TYR A 137 1.04 -2.25 15.89
CA TYR A 137 1.29 -1.36 17.03
C TYR A 137 0.17 -0.34 17.20
N ALA A 138 -0.16 0.42 16.15
CA ALA A 138 -1.17 1.47 16.20
C ALA A 138 -2.53 0.91 16.62
N LYS A 139 -2.98 -0.19 16.01
CA LYS A 139 -4.29 -0.77 16.35
C LYS A 139 -4.31 -1.53 17.66
N ALA A 140 -3.19 -2.08 18.12
CA ALA A 140 -3.11 -2.63 19.47
C ALA A 140 -3.30 -1.54 20.51
N VAL A 141 -2.81 -0.31 20.25
CA VAL A 141 -3.07 0.86 21.09
C VAL A 141 -4.56 1.23 21.06
N ASP A 142 -5.20 1.26 19.90
CA ASP A 142 -6.64 1.56 19.81
C ASP A 142 -7.47 0.55 20.64
N VAL A 143 -7.24 -0.75 20.46
CA VAL A 143 -7.89 -1.80 21.26
C VAL A 143 -7.60 -1.65 22.76
N TYR A 144 -6.38 -1.25 23.11
CA TYR A 144 -6.00 -0.97 24.49
C TYR A 144 -6.80 0.20 25.08
N VAL A 145 -6.90 1.32 24.35
CA VAL A 145 -7.64 2.52 24.77
C VAL A 145 -9.11 2.18 24.97
N ASP A 146 -9.72 1.48 24.01
CA ASP A 146 -11.12 1.06 24.09
C ASP A 146 -11.38 0.15 25.29
N LEU A 147 -10.56 -0.87 25.48
CA LEU A 147 -10.73 -1.82 26.59
C LEU A 147 -10.59 -1.16 27.96
N VAL A 148 -9.68 -0.19 28.09
CA VAL A 148 -9.50 0.53 29.36
C VAL A 148 -10.65 1.51 29.58
N ASN A 149 -11.06 2.28 28.57
CA ASN A 149 -12.15 3.24 28.70
C ASN A 149 -13.49 2.57 29.04
N ARG A 150 -13.76 1.38 28.49
CA ARG A 150 -14.96 0.59 28.84
C ARG A 150 -14.97 0.12 30.28
N ASN A 151 -13.82 -0.32 30.80
CA ASN A 151 -13.73 -0.85 32.16
C ASN A 151 -13.54 0.26 33.21
N TRP A 152 -12.85 1.34 32.84
CA TRP A 152 -12.42 2.44 33.69
C TRP A 152 -12.49 3.77 32.92
N PRO A 153 -13.69 4.39 32.83
CA PRO A 153 -13.87 5.67 32.14
C PRO A 153 -12.94 6.75 32.71
N HIS A 154 -12.42 7.63 31.84
CA HIS A 154 -11.55 8.78 32.15
C HIS A 154 -10.17 8.47 32.78
N TYR A 155 -9.87 7.21 33.12
CA TYR A 155 -8.60 6.86 33.76
C TYR A 155 -7.36 7.17 32.88
N LEU A 156 -7.52 7.02 31.55
CA LEU A 156 -6.47 7.32 30.59
C LEU A 156 -6.24 8.82 30.41
N ASP A 157 -7.33 9.58 30.34
CA ASP A 157 -7.32 11.03 30.11
C ASP A 157 -6.75 11.78 31.31
N ASP A 158 -7.17 11.41 32.52
CA ASP A 158 -6.69 12.02 33.78
C ASP A 158 -5.17 11.89 33.97
N ARG A 159 -4.56 10.91 33.30
CA ARG A 159 -3.14 10.56 33.46
C ARG A 159 -2.33 10.62 32.16
N ASN A 160 -2.94 11.01 31.04
CA ASN A 160 -2.33 11.04 29.70
C ASN A 160 -1.62 9.73 29.29
N LEU A 161 -2.18 8.57 29.64
CA LEU A 161 -1.57 7.25 29.34
C LEU A 161 -1.81 6.77 27.90
N SER A 162 -2.78 7.33 27.18
CA SER A 162 -3.11 7.00 25.79
C SER A 162 -2.32 7.82 24.78
N VAL A 163 -2.07 9.09 25.10
CA VAL A 163 -1.53 10.10 24.17
C VAL A 163 -0.21 9.67 23.52
N ILE A 164 0.79 9.27 24.33
CA ILE A 164 2.11 8.90 23.78
C ILE A 164 2.02 7.63 22.91
N PRO A 165 1.42 6.52 23.36
CA PRO A 165 1.25 5.34 22.51
C PRO A 165 0.49 5.62 21.20
N CYS A 166 -0.59 6.41 21.22
CA CYS A 166 -1.36 6.76 20.02
C CYS A 166 -0.49 7.56 19.04
N ASN A 167 0.17 8.61 19.51
CA ASN A 167 1.05 9.45 18.69
C ASN A 167 2.21 8.69 18.05
N VAL A 168 2.79 7.74 18.80
CA VAL A 168 3.82 6.84 18.24
C VAL A 168 3.20 5.93 17.18
N GLY A 169 1.98 5.45 17.38
CA GLY A 169 1.24 4.64 16.42
C GLY A 169 0.99 5.37 15.10
N ASP A 170 0.49 6.60 15.15
CA ASP A 170 0.20 7.41 13.96
C ASP A 170 1.47 7.68 13.15
N ILE A 171 2.57 8.00 13.82
CA ILE A 171 3.84 8.27 13.14
C ILE A 171 4.48 6.98 12.57
N VAL A 172 4.51 5.89 13.34
CA VAL A 172 5.21 4.67 12.92
C VAL A 172 4.38 3.86 11.91
N GLY A 173 3.08 3.72 12.16
CA GLY A 173 2.16 2.98 11.29
C GLY A 173 1.71 3.78 10.08
N ASP A 174 1.12 4.95 10.33
CA ASP A 174 0.40 5.70 9.29
C ASP A 174 1.32 6.63 8.50
N ILE A 175 2.43 7.12 9.06
CA ILE A 175 3.42 7.89 8.29
C ILE A 175 4.53 6.99 7.75
N ALA A 176 5.32 6.36 8.62
CA ALA A 176 6.49 5.60 8.18
C ALA A 176 6.09 4.35 7.39
N GLY A 177 5.10 3.57 7.88
CA GLY A 177 4.57 2.40 7.20
C GLY A 177 3.99 2.74 5.82
N MET A 178 3.12 3.75 5.74
CA MET A 178 2.53 4.22 4.47
C MET A 178 3.60 4.70 3.47
N GLY A 179 4.62 5.42 3.95
CA GLY A 179 5.73 5.85 3.11
C GLY A 179 6.51 4.67 2.53
N THR A 180 6.81 3.64 3.32
CA THR A 180 7.50 2.45 2.80
C THR A 180 6.64 1.64 1.81
N ASP A 181 5.34 1.54 2.07
CA ASP A 181 4.34 0.85 1.24
C ASP A 181 4.25 1.45 -0.17
N LEU A 182 4.01 2.76 -0.24
CA LEU A 182 3.89 3.47 -1.50
C LEU A 182 5.20 3.56 -2.28
N PHE A 183 6.34 3.59 -1.58
CA PHE A 183 7.66 3.44 -2.20
C PHE A 183 7.82 2.06 -2.86
N GLY A 184 7.44 0.98 -2.16
CA GLY A 184 7.48 -0.39 -2.69
C GLY A 184 6.58 -0.56 -3.92
N SER A 185 5.32 -0.14 -3.81
CA SER A 185 4.34 -0.15 -4.90
C SER A 185 4.85 0.60 -6.14
N TYR A 186 5.45 1.78 -5.94
CA TYR A 186 6.07 2.55 -7.02
C TYR A 186 7.25 1.80 -7.67
N ALA A 187 8.18 1.29 -6.85
CA ALA A 187 9.37 0.61 -7.33
C ALA A 187 8.99 -0.64 -8.14
N GLU A 188 8.06 -1.45 -7.65
CA GLU A 188 7.57 -2.65 -8.32
C GLU A 188 6.84 -2.35 -9.62
N SER A 189 5.99 -1.31 -9.65
CA SER A 189 5.31 -0.87 -10.89
C SER A 189 6.30 -0.55 -11.98
N CYS A 190 7.34 0.23 -11.64
CA CYS A 190 8.40 0.55 -12.57
C CYS A 190 9.19 -0.70 -12.97
N CYS A 191 9.54 -1.56 -12.02
CA CYS A 191 10.29 -2.79 -12.29
C CYS A 191 9.53 -3.76 -13.20
N ALA A 192 8.22 -3.94 -12.99
CA ALA A 192 7.36 -4.77 -13.83
C ALA A 192 7.33 -4.25 -15.27
N ALA A 193 7.16 -2.93 -15.44
CA ALA A 193 7.20 -2.30 -16.75
C ALA A 193 8.58 -2.46 -17.41
N LEU A 194 9.66 -2.26 -16.64
CA LEU A 194 11.04 -2.37 -17.14
C LEU A 194 11.38 -3.79 -17.59
N VAL A 195 10.99 -4.83 -16.85
CA VAL A 195 11.28 -6.22 -17.29
C VAL A 195 10.60 -6.56 -18.59
N VAL A 196 9.32 -6.19 -18.76
CA VAL A 196 8.63 -6.46 -20.01
C VAL A 196 9.21 -5.61 -21.16
N ALA A 197 9.57 -4.35 -20.88
CA ALA A 197 10.25 -3.51 -21.86
C ALA A 197 11.64 -4.05 -22.26
N SER A 198 12.36 -4.71 -21.35
CA SER A 198 13.71 -5.25 -21.60
C SER A 198 13.72 -6.39 -22.63
N ILE A 199 12.64 -7.18 -22.68
CA ILE A 199 12.45 -8.27 -23.66
C ILE A 199 11.66 -7.82 -24.90
N SER A 200 11.25 -6.55 -24.94
CA SER A 200 10.57 -5.93 -26.08
C SER A 200 11.57 -5.19 -26.97
N SER A 201 11.09 -4.61 -28.08
CA SER A 201 11.94 -3.81 -29.00
C SER A 201 12.77 -2.73 -28.29
N PHE A 202 12.28 -2.14 -27.19
CA PHE A 202 13.03 -1.15 -26.42
C PHE A 202 14.34 -1.67 -25.84
N GLY A 203 14.35 -2.90 -25.35
CA GLY A 203 15.55 -3.56 -24.82
C GLY A 203 16.44 -4.15 -25.91
N ILE A 204 15.84 -4.71 -26.96
CA ILE A 204 16.56 -5.34 -28.08
C ILE A 204 17.30 -4.29 -28.93
N ASP A 205 16.65 -3.15 -29.21
CA ASP A 205 17.24 -2.05 -30.01
C ASP A 205 18.10 -1.09 -29.16
N HIS A 206 18.29 -1.40 -27.87
CA HIS A 206 19.03 -0.59 -26.89
C HIS A 206 18.60 0.89 -26.85
N ASN A 207 17.31 1.18 -27.01
CA ASN A 207 16.79 2.55 -26.93
C ASN A 207 16.53 2.96 -25.48
N PHE A 208 17.51 3.64 -24.87
CA PHE A 208 17.48 3.97 -23.45
C PHE A 208 16.33 4.91 -23.06
N THR A 209 15.93 5.81 -23.97
CA THR A 209 14.85 6.78 -23.73
C THR A 209 13.50 6.08 -23.63
N ALA A 210 13.19 5.19 -24.59
CA ALA A 210 11.94 4.43 -24.60
C ALA A 210 11.91 3.41 -23.44
N MET A 211 13.05 2.82 -23.11
CA MET A 211 13.20 1.92 -21.97
C MET A 211 12.88 2.63 -20.63
N CYS A 212 13.35 3.86 -20.45
CA CYS A 212 13.09 4.65 -19.25
C CYS A 212 11.73 5.38 -19.25
N TYR A 213 10.82 5.05 -20.18
CA TYR A 213 9.49 5.65 -20.24
C TYR A 213 8.74 5.62 -18.89
N PRO A 214 8.76 4.52 -18.10
CA PRO A 214 8.17 4.51 -16.76
C PRO A 214 8.72 5.63 -15.85
N LEU A 215 10.05 5.79 -15.80
CA LEU A 215 10.71 6.79 -14.98
C LEU A 215 10.39 8.22 -15.46
N LEU A 216 10.27 8.42 -16.77
CA LEU A 216 9.92 9.71 -17.37
C LEU A 216 8.48 10.13 -17.02
N ILE A 217 7.54 9.18 -17.02
CA ILE A 217 6.16 9.43 -16.58
C ILE A 217 6.14 9.87 -15.12
N SER A 218 6.87 9.19 -14.24
CA SER A 218 6.98 9.60 -12.83
C SER A 218 7.67 10.94 -12.64
N SER A 219 8.70 11.23 -13.42
CA SER A 219 9.41 12.53 -13.41
C SER A 219 8.47 13.68 -13.76
N MET A 220 7.65 13.49 -14.80
CA MET A 220 6.59 14.44 -15.16
C MET A 220 5.53 14.53 -14.07
N GLY A 221 5.18 13.41 -13.43
CA GLY A 221 4.24 13.35 -12.32
C GLY A 221 4.65 14.23 -11.13
N ILE A 222 5.94 14.23 -10.76
CA ILE A 222 6.48 15.11 -9.71
C ILE A 222 6.31 16.58 -10.08
N LEU A 223 6.65 16.97 -11.32
CA LEU A 223 6.49 18.35 -11.81
C LEU A 223 5.01 18.78 -11.83
N VAL A 224 4.14 17.89 -12.29
CA VAL A 224 2.70 18.12 -12.33
C VAL A 224 2.14 18.28 -10.92
N CYS A 225 2.52 17.43 -9.96
CA CYS A 225 2.04 17.48 -8.58
C CYS A 225 2.42 18.79 -7.87
N LEU A 226 3.52 19.44 -8.29
CA LEU A 226 4.00 20.69 -7.69
C LEU A 226 2.97 21.81 -7.90
N ILE A 227 2.32 21.89 -9.07
CA ILE A 227 1.38 22.96 -9.41
C ILE A 227 0.12 22.95 -8.51
N PRO A 228 -0.65 21.85 -8.40
CA PRO A 228 -1.80 21.76 -7.48
C PRO A 228 -1.42 21.97 -6.02
N THR A 229 -0.24 21.48 -5.61
CA THR A 229 0.24 21.65 -4.23
C THR A 229 0.53 23.11 -3.93
N LEU A 230 1.21 23.84 -4.82
CA LEU A 230 1.45 25.27 -4.65
C LEU A 230 0.14 26.07 -4.65
N PHE A 231 -0.80 25.73 -5.54
CA PHE A 231 -2.12 26.37 -5.59
C PHE A 231 -2.84 26.25 -4.24
N THR A 232 -2.86 25.05 -3.66
CA THR A 232 -3.53 24.80 -2.37
C THR A 232 -2.75 25.43 -1.21
N ALA A 233 -1.42 25.28 -1.16
CA ALA A 233 -0.60 25.75 -0.05
C ALA A 233 -0.39 27.27 0.01
N TYR A 234 -0.55 28.01 -1.10
CA TYR A 234 -0.27 29.45 -1.18
C TYR A 234 -1.45 30.30 -1.66
N PHE A 235 -2.23 29.83 -2.65
CA PHE A 235 -3.27 30.66 -3.28
C PHE A 235 -4.65 30.44 -2.68
N SER A 236 -4.91 29.26 -2.11
CA SER A 236 -6.13 29.05 -1.35
C SER A 236 -6.01 29.80 -0.02
N ASN A 237 -6.79 30.88 0.12
CA ASN A 237 -6.86 31.70 1.33
C ASN A 237 -7.65 30.96 2.43
N ILE A 238 -7.32 29.68 2.66
CA ILE A 238 -7.84 28.79 3.70
C ILE A 238 -7.18 29.20 5.03
N ARG A 239 -7.24 30.50 5.34
CA ARG A 239 -6.47 31.11 6.42
C ARG A 239 -7.21 31.05 7.75
N GLU A 240 -8.53 30.84 7.74
CA GLU A 240 -9.37 30.68 8.94
C GLU A 240 -10.56 29.76 8.62
N VAL A 241 -10.38 28.44 8.69
CA VAL A 241 -11.49 27.49 8.53
C VAL A 241 -12.10 27.23 9.89
N GLY A 242 -13.09 28.05 10.26
CA GLY A 242 -14.01 27.77 11.35
C GLY A 242 -15.13 26.77 10.98
N LYS A 243 -15.15 26.22 9.76
CA LYS A 243 -16.17 25.25 9.31
C LYS A 243 -15.55 24.10 8.52
N VAL A 244 -15.55 22.90 9.12
CA VAL A 244 -15.05 21.61 8.59
C VAL A 244 -15.63 21.21 7.21
N GLY A 245 -16.73 21.84 6.78
CA GLY A 245 -17.36 21.61 5.47
C GLY A 245 -16.50 21.93 4.24
N ASP A 246 -15.51 22.84 4.35
CA ASP A 246 -14.79 23.40 3.20
C ASP A 246 -13.46 22.71 2.85
N MET A 247 -13.00 21.73 3.65
CA MET A 247 -11.70 21.09 3.46
C MET A 247 -11.70 19.97 2.40
N ARG A 248 -12.75 19.14 2.39
CA ARG A 248 -12.97 18.08 1.39
C ARG A 248 -13.00 18.55 -0.07
N PRO A 249 -13.71 19.64 -0.44
CA PRO A 249 -13.68 20.11 -1.81
C PRO A 249 -12.28 20.59 -2.24
N ALA A 250 -11.40 21.00 -1.32
CA ALA A 250 -10.02 21.34 -1.65
C ALA A 250 -9.21 20.11 -2.08
N PHE A 251 -9.28 19.00 -1.32
CA PHE A 251 -8.61 17.75 -1.69
C PHE A 251 -9.17 17.13 -2.97
N LYS A 252 -10.50 17.16 -3.16
CA LYS A 252 -11.12 16.73 -4.42
C LYS A 252 -10.65 17.55 -5.62
N LYS A 253 -10.58 18.88 -5.47
CA LYS A 253 -10.02 19.77 -6.50
C LYS A 253 -8.56 19.43 -6.78
N GLN A 254 -7.76 19.19 -5.75
CA GLN A 254 -6.34 18.84 -5.91
C GLN A 254 -6.17 17.54 -6.72
N LEU A 255 -6.95 16.51 -6.40
CA LEU A 255 -6.95 15.25 -7.14
C LEU A 255 -7.33 15.44 -8.61
N ILE A 256 -8.45 16.13 -8.88
CA ILE A 256 -8.94 16.37 -10.25
C ILE A 256 -7.93 17.22 -11.05
N ILE A 257 -7.41 18.31 -10.48
CA ILE A 257 -6.44 19.18 -11.15
C ILE A 257 -5.17 18.39 -11.47
N SER A 258 -4.66 17.58 -10.52
CA SER A 258 -3.47 16.76 -10.76
C SER A 258 -3.68 15.75 -11.89
N THR A 259 -4.84 15.10 -11.95
CA THR A 259 -5.21 14.15 -13.01
C THR A 259 -5.33 14.80 -14.38
N VAL A 260 -5.99 15.95 -14.48
CA VAL A 260 -6.13 16.68 -15.74
C VAL A 260 -4.77 17.13 -16.26
N LEU A 261 -3.95 17.74 -15.41
CA LEU A 261 -2.60 18.17 -15.77
C LEU A 261 -1.71 16.98 -16.15
N MET A 262 -1.82 15.87 -15.42
CA MET A 262 -1.02 14.67 -15.70
C MET A 262 -1.44 14.01 -17.01
N THR A 263 -2.70 14.11 -17.42
CA THR A 263 -3.16 13.63 -18.74
C THR A 263 -2.42 14.35 -19.88
N PHE A 264 -2.24 15.68 -19.78
CA PHE A 264 -1.42 16.44 -20.72
C PHE A 264 0.07 16.07 -20.60
N GLY A 265 0.58 15.90 -19.38
CA GLY A 265 1.94 15.47 -19.11
C GLY A 265 2.28 14.12 -19.78
N ILE A 266 1.41 13.13 -19.66
CA ILE A 266 1.55 11.81 -20.29
C ILE A 266 1.58 11.94 -21.81
N ALA A 267 0.72 12.77 -22.41
CA ALA A 267 0.71 12.99 -23.86
C ALA A 267 2.02 13.63 -24.35
N ILE A 268 2.57 14.60 -23.60
CA ILE A 268 3.85 15.24 -23.91
C ILE A 268 4.99 14.23 -23.82
N VAL A 269 5.09 13.48 -22.72
CA VAL A 269 6.13 12.45 -22.53
C VAL A 269 6.03 11.38 -23.62
N SER A 270 4.83 10.89 -23.91
CA SER A 270 4.60 9.89 -24.97
C SER A 270 5.00 10.39 -26.35
N ARG A 271 4.82 11.69 -26.63
CA ARG A 271 5.22 12.28 -27.91
C ARG A 271 6.74 12.37 -28.07
N ILE A 272 7.46 12.66 -26.98
CA ILE A 272 8.91 12.93 -26.99
C ILE A 272 9.72 11.64 -26.80
N ALA A 273 9.28 10.75 -25.91
CA ALA A 273 10.08 9.61 -25.44
C ALA A 273 9.89 8.33 -26.28
N LEU A 274 8.76 8.19 -26.98
CA LEU A 274 8.42 6.95 -27.70
C LEU A 274 8.54 7.13 -29.23
N PRO A 275 9.04 6.10 -29.94
CA PRO A 275 8.98 6.07 -31.40
C PRO A 275 7.52 5.93 -31.88
N SER A 276 7.28 6.23 -33.16
CA SER A 276 5.93 6.20 -33.75
C SER A 276 5.24 4.84 -33.64
N SER A 277 6.00 3.75 -33.85
CA SER A 277 5.56 2.37 -33.70
C SER A 277 6.69 1.56 -33.08
N PHE A 278 6.36 0.60 -32.23
CA PHE A 278 7.30 -0.33 -31.61
C PHE A 278 6.64 -1.68 -31.37
N LYS A 279 7.44 -2.69 -31.03
CA LYS A 279 6.96 -4.05 -30.77
C LYS A 279 7.07 -4.38 -29.29
N ILE A 280 5.99 -4.89 -28.72
CA ILE A 280 5.90 -5.36 -27.34
C ILE A 280 5.80 -6.89 -27.34
N TYR A 281 6.51 -7.52 -26.41
CA TYR A 281 6.47 -8.96 -26.21
C TYR A 281 5.11 -9.42 -25.67
N TYR A 282 4.59 -10.52 -26.24
CA TYR A 282 3.32 -11.14 -25.85
C TYR A 282 3.41 -12.67 -25.94
N PHE A 283 3.74 -13.35 -24.83
CA PHE A 283 3.76 -14.81 -24.71
C PHE A 283 4.38 -15.55 -25.93
N GLY A 284 5.54 -15.09 -26.39
CA GLY A 284 6.26 -15.65 -27.54
C GLY A 284 5.95 -15.00 -28.89
N MET A 285 4.98 -14.08 -28.96
CA MET A 285 4.63 -13.29 -30.14
C MET A 285 5.03 -11.82 -29.95
N GLU A 286 5.24 -11.10 -31.06
CA GLU A 286 5.46 -9.65 -31.04
C GLU A 286 4.19 -8.90 -31.46
N LYS A 287 3.73 -7.97 -30.62
CA LYS A 287 2.59 -7.10 -30.92
C LYS A 287 3.06 -5.71 -31.28
N VAL A 288 2.61 -5.20 -32.44
CA VAL A 288 2.89 -3.82 -32.87
C VAL A 288 1.98 -2.86 -32.11
N VAL A 289 2.58 -1.89 -31.43
CA VAL A 289 1.90 -0.88 -30.62
C VAL A 289 2.35 0.52 -31.06
N THR A 290 1.42 1.47 -31.08
CA THR A 290 1.70 2.88 -31.38
C THR A 290 1.88 3.70 -30.10
N LYS A 291 2.60 4.82 -30.18
CA LYS A 291 2.80 5.72 -29.02
C LYS A 291 1.50 6.23 -28.38
N TRP A 292 0.46 6.49 -29.18
CA TRP A 292 -0.83 6.98 -28.68
C TRP A 292 -1.62 5.90 -27.96
N GLN A 293 -1.53 4.66 -28.43
CA GLN A 293 -2.09 3.50 -27.75
C GLN A 293 -1.46 3.30 -26.37
N LEU A 294 -0.15 3.44 -26.25
CA LEU A 294 0.52 3.34 -24.96
C LEU A 294 0.20 4.53 -24.03
N SER A 295 0.11 5.74 -24.57
CA SER A 295 -0.38 6.92 -23.84
C SER A 295 -1.79 6.69 -23.27
N LEU A 296 -2.67 6.02 -24.03
CA LEU A 296 -4.00 5.67 -23.58
C LEU A 296 -3.96 4.64 -22.44
N CYS A 297 -3.06 3.64 -22.49
CA CYS A 297 -2.89 2.68 -21.39
C CYS A 297 -2.56 3.37 -20.07
N VAL A 298 -1.58 4.28 -20.09
CA VAL A 298 -1.21 5.08 -18.90
C VAL A 298 -2.36 5.98 -18.47
N GLY A 299 -3.05 6.61 -19.44
CA GLY A 299 -4.20 7.47 -19.19
C GLY A 299 -5.34 6.73 -18.49
N VAL A 300 -5.72 5.55 -18.96
CA VAL A 300 -6.81 4.75 -18.35
C VAL A 300 -6.49 4.44 -16.88
N GLY A 301 -5.26 4.02 -16.58
CA GLY A 301 -4.82 3.81 -15.20
C GLY A 301 -4.83 5.08 -14.35
N LEU A 302 -4.40 6.21 -14.92
CA LEU A 302 -4.47 7.52 -14.25
C LEU A 302 -5.92 7.90 -13.89
N TRP A 303 -6.87 7.73 -14.81
CA TRP A 303 -8.28 8.08 -14.60
C TRP A 303 -9.01 7.10 -13.68
N ALA A 304 -8.57 5.84 -13.63
CA ALA A 304 -9.14 4.85 -12.71
C ALA A 304 -8.99 5.27 -11.24
N GLY A 305 -7.84 5.85 -10.85
CA GLY A 305 -7.59 6.26 -9.47
C GLY A 305 -8.64 7.23 -8.89
N PRO A 306 -8.86 8.42 -9.51
CA PRO A 306 -9.89 9.34 -9.05
C PRO A 306 -11.31 8.79 -9.13
N ILE A 307 -11.61 7.90 -10.08
CA ILE A 307 -12.91 7.24 -10.15
C ILE A 307 -13.10 6.37 -8.90
N ILE A 308 -12.12 5.51 -8.59
CA ILE A 308 -12.12 4.66 -7.39
C ILE A 308 -12.26 5.48 -6.10
N GLU A 309 -11.57 6.61 -6.00
CA GLU A 309 -11.62 7.47 -4.80
C GLU A 309 -12.96 8.22 -4.65
N LEU A 310 -13.67 8.51 -5.74
CA LEU A 310 -14.92 9.30 -5.73
C LEU A 310 -16.20 8.45 -5.72
N PHE A 311 -16.15 7.21 -6.18
CA PHE A 311 -17.33 6.34 -6.36
C PHE A 311 -17.95 5.74 -5.08
N PRO A 312 -17.17 5.29 -4.05
CA PRO A 312 -17.71 4.60 -2.88
C PRO A 312 -18.80 5.37 -2.13
N LYS A 313 -18.80 6.70 -2.25
CA LYS A 313 -19.73 7.61 -1.54
C LYS A 313 -21.20 7.46 -1.95
N TYR A 314 -21.47 7.05 -3.19
CA TYR A 314 -22.85 6.96 -3.70
C TYR A 314 -23.55 5.68 -3.22
N HIS A 315 -22.89 4.53 -3.36
CA HIS A 315 -23.48 3.25 -2.98
C HIS A 315 -23.55 3.03 -1.47
N THR A 316 -22.57 3.52 -0.72
CA THR A 316 -22.52 3.33 0.74
C THR A 316 -23.67 4.06 1.43
N ASN A 317 -23.94 5.32 1.05
CA ASN A 317 -25.03 6.11 1.61
C ASN A 317 -26.42 5.55 1.29
N ASP A 318 -26.63 5.05 0.07
CA ASP A 318 -27.90 4.44 -0.32
C ASP A 318 -28.13 3.06 0.34
N CYS A 319 -27.07 2.26 0.51
CA CYS A 319 -27.15 0.97 1.20
C CYS A 319 -27.42 1.13 2.70
N ILE A 320 -26.75 2.07 3.37
CA ILE A 320 -26.96 2.35 4.81
C ILE A 320 -28.38 2.84 5.05
N ARG A 321 -28.90 3.77 4.23
CA ARG A 321 -30.27 4.26 4.33
C ARG A 321 -31.31 3.14 4.23
N ASN A 322 -31.05 2.12 3.40
CA ASN A 322 -31.95 0.98 3.22
C ASN A 322 -31.88 -0.04 4.36
N ILE A 323 -30.75 -0.12 5.08
CA ILE A 323 -30.55 -1.09 6.18
C ILE A 323 -30.94 -0.52 7.55
N GLN A 324 -30.90 0.80 7.72
CA GLN A 324 -31.35 1.53 8.92
C GLN A 324 -32.79 1.18 9.36
N ILE A 325 -33.60 0.70 8.43
CA ILE A 325 -35.00 0.30 8.65
C ILE A 325 -35.10 -0.96 9.54
N TYR A 326 -34.02 -1.72 9.75
CA TYR A 326 -34.05 -3.05 10.40
C TYR A 326 -33.38 -3.14 11.79
N VAL A 327 -32.96 -2.03 12.40
CA VAL A 327 -32.08 -2.09 13.59
C VAL A 327 -32.83 -2.33 14.91
N THR A 328 -32.58 -3.51 15.50
CA THR A 328 -32.58 -3.79 16.94
C THR A 328 -31.12 -3.98 17.41
N ASP A 329 -30.84 -3.90 18.71
CA ASP A 329 -29.48 -3.89 19.33
C ASP A 329 -28.51 -5.00 18.85
N ALA A 330 -29.00 -6.10 18.26
CA ALA A 330 -28.17 -7.20 17.74
C ALA A 330 -27.96 -7.18 16.21
N GLY A 331 -28.61 -6.28 15.46
CA GLY A 331 -28.66 -6.27 13.99
C GLY A 331 -27.62 -5.39 13.28
N VAL A 332 -27.00 -4.45 14.00
CA VAL A 332 -25.99 -3.49 13.46
C VAL A 332 -24.74 -4.18 12.89
N PRO A 333 -24.19 -5.24 13.51
CA PRO A 333 -23.02 -5.94 12.96
C PRO A 333 -23.34 -6.64 11.63
N LEU A 334 -24.53 -7.23 11.48
CA LEU A 334 -24.92 -7.93 10.26
C LEU A 334 -25.18 -6.95 9.10
N ALA A 335 -25.81 -5.82 9.41
CA ALA A 335 -26.03 -4.70 8.49
C ALA A 335 -24.72 -4.14 7.91
N SER A 336 -23.73 -3.91 8.78
CA SER A 336 -22.42 -3.40 8.38
C SER A 336 -21.67 -4.40 7.50
N VAL A 337 -21.70 -5.70 7.81
CA VAL A 337 -21.12 -6.76 6.98
C VAL A 337 -21.78 -6.81 5.59
N CYS A 338 -23.11 -6.64 5.50
CA CYS A 338 -23.82 -6.59 4.21
C CYS A 338 -23.43 -5.36 3.36
N ALA A 339 -23.34 -4.17 3.97
CA ALA A 339 -22.88 -2.96 3.28
C ALA A 339 -21.43 -3.09 2.80
N VAL A 340 -20.59 -3.77 3.59
CA VAL A 340 -19.20 -4.10 3.25
C VAL A 340 -19.09 -5.04 2.07
N LEU A 341 -19.88 -6.11 2.04
CA LEU A 341 -19.90 -7.05 0.92
C LEU A 341 -20.42 -6.38 -0.37
N ALA A 342 -21.38 -5.45 -0.25
CA ALA A 342 -21.86 -4.67 -1.40
C ALA A 342 -20.80 -3.69 -1.95
N SER A 343 -19.85 -3.24 -1.12
CA SER A 343 -18.76 -2.36 -1.56
C SER A 343 -17.74 -3.06 -2.48
N VAL A 344 -17.80 -4.39 -2.61
CA VAL A 344 -16.97 -5.19 -3.52
C VAL A 344 -17.31 -4.95 -5.01
N ILE A 345 -18.27 -4.08 -5.34
CA ILE A 345 -18.60 -3.67 -6.73
C ILE A 345 -17.60 -2.63 -7.28
N ILE A 346 -16.86 -1.93 -6.40
CA ILE A 346 -15.86 -0.90 -6.75
C ILE A 346 -14.66 -1.39 -7.63
N PRO A 347 -14.16 -2.65 -7.57
CA PRO A 347 -13.03 -3.14 -8.37
C PRO A 347 -13.26 -3.17 -9.88
N ILE A 348 -14.52 -3.03 -10.35
CA ILE A 348 -14.87 -3.07 -11.79
C ILE A 348 -14.01 -2.09 -12.60
N TYR A 349 -13.64 -0.95 -12.03
CA TYR A 349 -12.83 0.05 -12.73
C TYR A 349 -11.35 -0.34 -12.89
N ALA A 350 -10.79 -1.08 -11.92
CA ALA A 350 -9.47 -1.66 -12.05
C ALA A 350 -9.47 -2.79 -13.09
N ASP A 351 -10.53 -3.60 -13.13
CA ASP A 351 -10.72 -4.64 -14.16
C ASP A 351 -10.82 -4.06 -15.56
N ILE A 352 -11.53 -2.93 -15.74
CA ILE A 352 -11.58 -2.19 -17.01
C ILE A 352 -10.17 -1.72 -17.40
N SER A 353 -9.41 -1.16 -16.45
CA SER A 353 -8.05 -0.68 -16.70
C SER A 353 -7.11 -1.81 -17.10
N PHE A 354 -7.23 -2.95 -16.44
CA PHE A 354 -6.52 -4.18 -16.79
C PHE A 354 -6.90 -4.65 -18.20
N SER A 355 -8.19 -4.78 -18.50
CA SER A 355 -8.68 -5.28 -19.78
C SER A 355 -8.25 -4.40 -20.95
N VAL A 356 -8.35 -3.08 -20.80
CA VAL A 356 -7.92 -2.10 -21.81
C VAL A 356 -6.40 -2.12 -21.97
N GLY A 357 -5.65 -2.12 -20.86
CA GLY A 357 -4.18 -2.20 -20.88
C GLY A 357 -3.67 -3.46 -21.58
N PHE A 358 -4.24 -4.62 -21.24
CA PHE A 358 -3.91 -5.91 -21.86
C PHE A 358 -4.27 -5.94 -23.34
N SER A 359 -5.47 -5.47 -23.70
CA SER A 359 -5.95 -5.45 -25.08
C SER A 359 -5.11 -4.57 -26.00
N ILE A 360 -4.43 -3.55 -25.47
CA ILE A 360 -3.62 -2.63 -26.25
C ILE A 360 -2.15 -3.07 -26.29
N ALA A 361 -1.51 -3.19 -25.13
CA ALA A 361 -0.07 -3.43 -25.02
C ALA A 361 0.28 -4.63 -24.13
N ALA A 362 -0.63 -5.60 -24.01
CA ALA A 362 -0.41 -6.85 -23.28
C ALA A 362 0.06 -6.60 -21.83
N THR A 363 1.08 -7.33 -21.40
CA THR A 363 1.61 -7.32 -20.03
C THR A 363 2.27 -5.98 -19.71
N TYR A 364 2.92 -5.35 -20.69
CA TYR A 364 3.47 -4.01 -20.57
C TYR A 364 2.38 -2.95 -20.38
N GLY A 365 1.27 -3.08 -21.11
CA GLY A 365 0.10 -2.20 -21.00
C GLY A 365 -0.48 -2.15 -19.60
N ILE A 366 -0.58 -3.31 -18.93
CA ILE A 366 -1.03 -3.41 -17.53
C ILE A 366 -0.02 -2.72 -16.60
N ALA A 367 1.28 -2.99 -16.77
CA ALA A 367 2.33 -2.40 -15.93
C ALA A 367 2.35 -0.87 -16.02
N VAL A 368 2.22 -0.32 -17.24
CA VAL A 368 2.19 1.15 -17.41
C VAL A 368 0.85 1.76 -17.00
N ALA A 369 -0.26 1.01 -17.01
CA ALA A 369 -1.52 1.45 -16.43
C ALA A 369 -1.43 1.55 -14.89
N ALA A 370 -0.83 0.56 -14.23
CA ALA A 370 -0.54 0.61 -12.79
C ALA A 370 0.33 1.83 -12.44
N LEU A 371 1.37 2.10 -13.24
CA LEU A 371 2.19 3.29 -13.09
C LEU A 371 1.42 4.59 -13.36
N GLY A 372 0.49 4.59 -14.33
CA GLY A 372 -0.40 5.71 -14.60
C GLY A 372 -1.24 6.07 -13.38
N MET A 373 -1.76 5.06 -12.70
CA MET A 373 -2.45 5.22 -11.42
C MET A 373 -1.52 5.85 -10.38
N LEU A 374 -0.26 5.41 -10.24
CA LEU A 374 0.73 5.96 -9.29
C LEU A 374 1.43 7.24 -9.78
N SER A 375 1.09 7.78 -10.94
CA SER A 375 1.83 8.91 -11.52
C SER A 375 1.64 10.23 -10.76
N THR A 376 0.56 10.39 -10.00
CA THR A 376 0.27 11.54 -9.13
C THR A 376 0.50 11.24 -7.64
N ILE A 377 1.38 10.28 -7.32
CA ILE A 377 1.62 9.79 -5.95
C ILE A 377 2.00 10.88 -4.95
N ALA A 378 2.78 11.91 -5.36
CA ALA A 378 3.19 12.99 -4.46
C ALA A 378 1.99 13.81 -3.93
N THR A 379 1.00 14.05 -4.79
CA THR A 379 -0.25 14.74 -4.40
C THR A 379 -1.10 13.87 -3.49
N ARG A 380 -1.22 12.57 -3.81
CA ARG A 380 -2.01 11.65 -2.98
C ARG A 380 -1.42 11.43 -1.60
N LEU A 381 -0.11 11.25 -1.52
CA LEU A 381 0.63 11.18 -0.25
C LEU A 381 0.45 12.44 0.59
N ALA A 382 0.42 13.61 -0.04
CA ALA A 382 0.19 14.86 0.68
C ALA A 382 -1.20 14.91 1.35
N ILE A 383 -2.21 14.33 0.70
CA ILE A 383 -3.58 14.24 1.21
C ILE A 383 -3.68 13.15 2.29
N ASP A 384 -3.11 11.96 2.04
CA ASP A 384 -3.21 10.81 2.94
C ASP A 384 -2.38 11.01 4.23
N ALA A 385 -1.23 11.69 4.13
CA ALA A 385 -0.44 12.06 5.30
C ALA A 385 -1.09 13.17 6.14
N TYR A 386 -2.06 13.92 5.61
CA TYR A 386 -2.67 15.02 6.36
C TYR A 386 -3.36 14.54 7.64
N ASP A 387 -4.16 13.49 7.55
CA ASP A 387 -4.99 13.00 8.67
C ASP A 387 -4.14 12.60 9.89
N PRO A 388 -3.15 11.70 9.79
CA PRO A 388 -2.29 11.35 10.94
C PRO A 388 -1.47 12.54 11.45
N ILE A 389 -1.08 13.47 10.58
CA ILE A 389 -0.39 14.71 10.99
C ILE A 389 -1.32 15.61 11.82
N SER A 390 -2.59 15.70 11.43
CA SER A 390 -3.58 16.50 12.14
C SER A 390 -3.92 15.92 13.51
N HIS A 391 -4.10 14.60 13.63
CA HIS A 391 -4.28 13.93 14.92
C HIS A 391 -3.10 14.12 15.86
N TYR A 392 -1.87 13.99 15.34
CA TYR A 392 -0.67 14.29 16.14
C TYR A 392 -0.62 15.76 16.58
N ALA A 393 -1.01 16.71 15.71
CA ALA A 393 -1.03 18.13 16.05
C ALA A 393 -2.08 18.47 17.12
N GLU A 394 -3.24 17.81 17.10
CA GLU A 394 -4.32 17.92 18.09
C GLU A 394 -3.88 17.40 19.46
N SER A 395 -3.26 16.23 19.50
CA SER A 395 -2.82 15.61 20.75
C SER A 395 -1.76 16.41 21.54
N ILE A 396 -1.01 17.29 20.84
CA ILE A 396 0.01 18.16 21.42
C ILE A 396 -0.56 19.56 21.68
N ALA A 397 -1.81 19.84 21.29
CA ALA A 397 -2.45 21.11 21.57
C ALA A 397 -2.69 21.31 23.07
N ASP A 398 -2.38 22.51 23.59
CA ASP A 398 -2.65 22.84 24.99
C ASP A 398 -4.17 22.96 25.20
N PRO A 399 -4.73 22.35 26.26
CA PRO A 399 -6.16 22.48 26.56
C PRO A 399 -6.59 23.94 26.84
N CYS A 400 -5.63 24.85 27.11
CA CYS A 400 -5.87 26.27 27.35
C CYS A 400 -5.89 27.14 26.08
N GLN A 401 -5.46 26.63 24.92
CA GLN A 401 -5.66 27.27 23.61
C GLN A 401 -6.57 26.36 22.79
N PRO A 402 -7.85 26.72 22.57
CA PRO A 402 -8.75 25.87 21.82
C PRO A 402 -8.25 25.74 20.38
N PHE A 403 -7.53 24.66 20.10
CA PHE A 403 -7.36 24.15 18.75
C PHE A 403 -8.69 23.50 18.38
N ARG A 404 -9.68 24.33 18.02
CA ARG A 404 -10.96 23.84 17.53
C ARG A 404 -10.84 23.50 16.05
N ILE A 405 -10.29 22.33 15.75
CA ILE A 405 -10.82 21.55 14.63
C ILE A 405 -11.88 20.65 15.27
N ALA A 406 -13.12 21.14 15.21
CA ALA A 406 -14.40 20.55 15.61
C ALA A 406 -14.43 19.46 16.71
N ASP A 407 -15.18 19.76 17.77
CA ASP A 407 -15.73 18.82 18.74
C ASP A 407 -16.71 17.78 18.12
N ASP A 408 -16.87 17.77 16.78
CA ASP A 408 -17.69 16.83 16.03
C ASP A 408 -16.83 16.18 14.93
N PRO A 409 -16.57 14.85 14.96
CA PRO A 409 -16.05 14.15 13.80
C PRO A 409 -17.03 14.37 12.65
N PRO A 410 -16.58 14.72 11.44
CA PRO A 410 -17.49 14.93 10.33
C PRO A 410 -18.21 13.62 10.01
N ALA A 411 -19.53 13.70 9.81
CA ALA A 411 -20.42 12.57 9.52
C ALA A 411 -20.20 11.84 8.18
N ASP A 412 -19.04 12.05 7.59
CA ASP A 412 -18.58 11.57 6.29
C ASP A 412 -17.10 11.23 6.50
N ASP A 413 -16.71 9.97 6.27
CA ASP A 413 -15.36 9.42 6.48
C ASP A 413 -14.22 10.41 6.16
N PRO A 414 -13.11 10.40 6.94
CA PRO A 414 -11.96 11.24 6.71
C PRO A 414 -11.24 10.91 5.38
N PRO A 415 -10.48 11.86 4.80
CA PRO A 415 -9.68 11.69 3.58
C PRO A 415 -8.84 10.40 3.52
N ALA A 416 -8.36 9.90 4.65
CA ALA A 416 -7.59 8.66 4.79
C ALA A 416 -8.35 7.40 4.36
N ALA A 417 -9.69 7.41 4.36
CA ALA A 417 -10.46 6.30 3.79
C ALA A 417 -10.32 6.25 2.26
N ALA A 418 -10.22 7.40 1.58
CA ALA A 418 -10.03 7.48 0.13
C ALA A 418 -8.62 7.04 -0.29
N GLY A 419 -7.59 7.37 0.49
CA GLY A 419 -6.20 6.96 0.24
C GLY A 419 -6.00 5.43 0.29
N LYS A 420 -6.74 4.74 1.17
CA LYS A 420 -6.66 3.28 1.32
C LYS A 420 -7.20 2.52 0.11
N GLY A 421 -8.33 2.94 -0.46
CA GLY A 421 -8.88 2.34 -1.69
C GLY A 421 -7.92 2.47 -2.88
N PHE A 422 -7.27 3.62 -3.01
CA PHE A 422 -6.23 3.84 -4.02
C PHE A 422 -5.04 2.88 -3.86
N ALA A 423 -4.53 2.72 -2.64
CA ALA A 423 -3.41 1.81 -2.38
C ALA A 423 -3.75 0.36 -2.76
N ILE A 424 -4.96 -0.10 -2.44
CA ILE A 424 -5.41 -1.48 -2.72
C ILE A 424 -5.51 -1.74 -4.22
N GLU A 425 -6.18 -0.87 -4.95
CA GLU A 425 -6.41 -1.05 -6.39
C GLU A 425 -5.12 -0.84 -7.20
N SER A 426 -4.24 0.06 -6.76
CA SER A 426 -2.92 0.20 -7.37
C SER A 426 -2.08 -1.06 -7.14
N ALA A 427 -2.09 -1.60 -5.92
CA ALA A 427 -1.38 -2.85 -5.62
C ALA A 427 -1.92 -4.05 -6.39
N ALA A 428 -3.23 -4.10 -6.63
CA ALA A 428 -3.87 -5.09 -7.48
C ALA A 428 -3.32 -5.03 -8.92
N LEU A 429 -3.35 -3.85 -9.56
CA LEU A 429 -2.83 -3.69 -10.92
C LEU A 429 -1.34 -4.05 -11.03
N VAL A 430 -0.53 -3.67 -10.04
CA VAL A 430 0.90 -4.03 -9.97
C VAL A 430 1.09 -5.54 -9.84
N SER A 431 0.33 -6.18 -8.97
CA SER A 431 0.40 -7.62 -8.74
C SER A 431 0.09 -8.41 -10.00
N ILE A 432 -0.92 -7.99 -10.78
CA ILE A 432 -1.23 -8.64 -12.06
C ILE A 432 -0.10 -8.42 -13.07
N ALA A 433 0.48 -7.22 -13.12
CA ALA A 433 1.61 -6.94 -14.00
C ALA A 433 2.82 -7.82 -13.67
N LEU A 434 3.15 -7.96 -12.39
CA LEU A 434 4.21 -8.84 -11.89
C LEU A 434 3.90 -10.32 -12.15
N PHE A 435 2.67 -10.76 -11.89
CA PHE A 435 2.22 -12.11 -12.21
C PHE A 435 2.38 -12.41 -13.70
N SER A 436 1.96 -11.48 -14.56
CA SER A 436 2.09 -11.66 -16.00
C SER A 436 3.54 -11.69 -16.47
N ALA A 437 4.42 -10.89 -15.86
CA ALA A 437 5.85 -10.94 -16.09
C ALA A 437 6.45 -12.27 -15.60
N PHE A 438 5.97 -12.81 -14.48
CA PHE A 438 6.39 -14.11 -13.94
C PHE A 438 6.06 -15.24 -14.90
N VAL A 439 4.83 -15.31 -15.41
CA VAL A 439 4.40 -16.34 -16.37
C VAL A 439 5.27 -16.33 -17.62
N SER A 440 5.58 -15.13 -18.13
CA SER A 440 6.46 -14.94 -19.27
C SER A 440 7.90 -15.39 -18.97
N ARG A 441 8.43 -15.12 -17.77
CA ARG A 441 9.80 -15.46 -17.39
C ARG A 441 9.98 -16.91 -16.95
N ALA A 442 8.92 -17.55 -16.47
CA ALA A 442 8.88 -18.98 -16.15
C ALA A 442 8.65 -19.86 -17.39
N GLU A 443 8.55 -19.27 -18.60
CA GLU A 443 8.32 -19.96 -19.87
C GLU A 443 7.09 -20.87 -19.85
N ILE A 444 6.03 -20.42 -19.18
CA ILE A 444 4.75 -21.13 -19.13
C ILE A 444 3.96 -20.77 -20.39
N SER A 445 3.68 -21.75 -21.24
CA SER A 445 2.97 -21.54 -22.51
C SER A 445 1.51 -21.13 -22.28
N HIS A 446 0.77 -21.91 -21.48
CA HIS A 446 -0.61 -21.64 -21.12
C HIS A 446 -0.89 -22.06 -19.68
N ILE A 447 -1.57 -21.20 -18.92
CA ILE A 447 -2.11 -21.55 -17.61
C ILE A 447 -3.56 -22.01 -17.81
N GLU A 448 -3.78 -23.31 -17.76
CA GLU A 448 -5.13 -23.86 -17.80
C GLU A 448 -5.67 -24.05 -16.39
N VAL A 449 -6.77 -23.36 -16.07
CA VAL A 449 -7.46 -23.49 -14.76
C VAL A 449 -7.96 -24.91 -14.50
N ARG A 450 -8.17 -25.71 -15.56
CA ARG A 450 -8.59 -27.12 -15.47
C ARG A 450 -7.47 -28.05 -14.99
N MET A 451 -6.22 -27.61 -14.98
CA MET A 451 -5.11 -28.44 -14.50
C MET A 451 -5.16 -28.59 -12.97
N PRO A 452 -5.06 -29.81 -12.41
CA PRO A 452 -5.12 -30.03 -10.97
C PRO A 452 -4.10 -29.21 -10.17
N LYS A 453 -2.86 -29.08 -10.67
CA LYS A 453 -1.79 -28.28 -10.05
C LYS A 453 -2.22 -26.81 -9.89
N VAL A 454 -2.80 -26.22 -10.94
CA VAL A 454 -3.27 -24.82 -10.94
C VAL A 454 -4.46 -24.66 -10.01
N LEU A 455 -5.41 -25.59 -10.02
CA LEU A 455 -6.62 -25.53 -9.18
C LEU A 455 -6.29 -25.67 -7.69
N VAL A 456 -5.43 -26.61 -7.31
CA VAL A 456 -4.96 -26.77 -5.92
C VAL A 456 -4.17 -25.55 -5.48
N GLY A 457 -3.30 -25.03 -6.37
CA GLY A 457 -2.61 -23.76 -6.15
C GLY A 457 -3.58 -22.62 -5.90
N PHE A 458 -4.63 -22.49 -6.71
CA PHE A 458 -5.65 -21.45 -6.57
C PHE A 458 -6.34 -21.49 -5.20
N ILE A 459 -6.82 -22.66 -4.77
CA ILE A 459 -7.43 -22.83 -3.44
C ILE A 459 -6.42 -22.51 -2.33
N GLY A 460 -5.18 -22.99 -2.45
CA GLY A 460 -4.11 -22.71 -1.50
C GLY A 460 -3.77 -21.22 -1.40
N GLY A 461 -3.78 -20.51 -2.51
CA GLY A 461 -3.61 -19.06 -2.58
C GLY A 461 -4.72 -18.30 -1.87
N CYS A 462 -5.99 -18.68 -2.08
CA CYS A 462 -7.10 -18.11 -1.33
C CYS A 462 -6.95 -18.36 0.18
N MET A 463 -6.60 -19.59 0.58
CA MET A 463 -6.42 -19.94 1.99
C MET A 463 -5.32 -19.11 2.65
N LEU A 464 -4.20 -18.87 1.95
CA LEU A 464 -3.07 -18.09 2.46
C LEU A 464 -3.49 -16.68 2.86
N THR A 465 -4.33 -16.04 2.05
CA THR A 465 -4.88 -14.71 2.30
C THR A 465 -5.67 -14.67 3.61
N TYR A 466 -6.64 -15.58 3.79
CA TYR A 466 -7.43 -15.66 5.01
C TYR A 466 -6.56 -16.00 6.23
N TYR A 467 -5.64 -16.94 6.08
CA TYR A 467 -4.75 -17.34 7.17
C TYR A 467 -3.88 -16.18 7.64
N PHE A 468 -3.34 -15.39 6.70
CA PHE A 468 -2.60 -14.18 7.03
C PHE A 468 -3.45 -13.15 7.80
N SER A 469 -4.69 -12.90 7.36
CA SER A 469 -5.61 -12.01 8.09
C SER A 469 -5.89 -12.50 9.51
N THR A 470 -6.06 -13.82 9.72
CA THR A 470 -6.27 -14.35 11.08
C THR A 470 -5.04 -14.13 11.98
N MET A 471 -3.82 -14.26 11.43
CA MET A 471 -2.58 -14.03 12.18
C MET A 471 -2.40 -12.58 12.60
N THR A 472 -2.75 -11.62 11.74
CA THR A 472 -2.65 -10.18 12.05
C THR A 472 -3.70 -9.77 13.07
N MET A 473 -4.96 -10.13 12.87
CA MET A 473 -6.06 -9.83 13.81
C MET A 473 -5.81 -10.43 15.20
N LYS A 474 -5.37 -11.69 15.27
CA LYS A 474 -5.02 -12.35 16.55
C LYS A 474 -3.88 -11.63 17.27
N SER A 475 -2.92 -11.07 16.52
CA SER A 475 -1.80 -10.31 17.09
C SER A 475 -2.26 -9.02 17.75
N VAL A 476 -3.11 -8.25 17.07
CA VAL A 476 -3.66 -6.99 17.59
C VAL A 476 -4.43 -7.24 18.88
N GLY A 477 -5.37 -8.21 18.86
CA GLY A 477 -6.16 -8.54 20.03
C GLY A 477 -5.30 -9.01 21.21
N ARG A 478 -4.29 -9.84 20.97
CA ARG A 478 -3.38 -10.30 22.04
C ARG A 478 -2.53 -9.17 22.61
N GLN A 479 -2.04 -8.27 21.77
CA GLN A 479 -1.20 -7.15 22.20
C GLN A 479 -2.02 -6.11 22.97
N GLY A 480 -3.18 -5.70 22.45
CA GLY A 480 -4.08 -4.76 23.13
C GLY A 480 -4.55 -5.29 24.49
N LEU A 481 -4.87 -6.60 24.57
CA LEU A 481 -5.23 -7.24 25.84
C LEU A 481 -4.09 -7.20 26.87
N LYS A 482 -2.84 -7.45 26.44
CA LYS A 482 -1.66 -7.39 27.32
C LYS A 482 -1.42 -5.98 27.86
N MET A 483 -1.57 -4.96 27.02
CA MET A 483 -1.46 -3.56 27.43
C MET A 483 -2.54 -3.20 28.45
N ALA A 484 -3.79 -3.60 28.21
CA ALA A 484 -4.90 -3.37 29.14
C ALA A 484 -4.69 -4.09 30.49
N GLN A 485 -4.17 -5.33 30.46
CA GLN A 485 -3.81 -6.07 31.68
C GLN A 485 -2.70 -5.38 32.47
N GLU A 486 -1.74 -4.75 31.80
CA GLU A 486 -0.68 -4.02 32.49
C GLU A 486 -1.21 -2.76 33.18
N VAL A 487 -2.11 -2.01 32.55
CA VAL A 487 -2.80 -0.89 33.20
C VAL A 487 -3.60 -1.35 34.43
N ARG A 488 -4.25 -2.51 34.36
CA ARG A 488 -4.93 -3.10 35.52
C ARG A 488 -3.96 -3.36 36.68
N LYS A 489 -2.73 -3.82 36.42
CA LYS A 489 -1.71 -4.03 37.45
C LYS A 489 -1.16 -2.71 38.00
N LEU A 490 -0.90 -1.74 37.13
CA LEU A 490 -0.43 -0.41 37.51
C LEU A 490 -1.43 0.31 38.43
N ARG A 491 -2.73 0.07 38.21
CA ARG A 491 -3.79 0.55 39.11
C ARG A 491 -3.69 -0.09 40.51
N ALA A 492 -3.29 -1.35 40.59
CA ALA A 492 -3.13 -2.06 41.86
C ALA A 492 -1.80 -1.70 42.56
N HIS A 493 -0.72 -1.44 41.82
CA HIS A 493 0.61 -1.13 42.35
C HIS A 493 1.31 -0.05 41.48
N PRO A 494 1.32 1.23 41.91
CA PRO A 494 1.84 2.33 41.13
C PRO A 494 3.37 2.52 41.31
N GLU A 495 4.21 1.62 40.78
CA GLU A 495 5.67 1.66 41.04
C GLU A 495 6.59 1.82 39.80
N THR A 496 6.09 2.16 38.60
CA THR A 496 6.96 2.46 37.43
C THR A 496 6.38 3.52 36.49
N PRO A 497 7.19 4.27 35.70
CA PRO A 497 6.67 5.16 34.67
C PRO A 497 5.85 4.35 33.65
N PRO A 498 4.53 4.59 33.57
CA PRO A 498 3.61 3.65 32.93
C PRO A 498 3.83 3.54 31.42
N CYS A 499 4.18 4.64 30.75
CA CYS A 499 4.25 4.69 29.29
C CYS A 499 5.42 3.88 28.70
N ALA A 500 6.61 3.95 29.30
CA ALA A 500 7.77 3.21 28.79
C ALA A 500 7.54 1.70 28.82
N ARG A 501 6.90 1.20 29.89
CA ARG A 501 6.56 -0.20 30.06
C ARG A 501 5.49 -0.66 29.07
N LEU A 502 4.46 0.16 28.82
CA LEU A 502 3.43 -0.12 27.82
C LEU A 502 4.02 -0.21 26.40
N ILE A 503 4.91 0.71 26.04
CA ILE A 503 5.61 0.69 24.75
C ILE A 503 6.49 -0.57 24.64
N GLN A 504 7.22 -0.92 25.69
CA GLN A 504 8.08 -2.10 25.70
C GLN A 504 7.28 -3.40 25.49
N ILE A 505 6.16 -3.57 26.18
CA ILE A 505 5.26 -4.74 26.00
C ILE A 505 4.80 -4.85 24.56
N SER A 506 4.44 -3.71 23.95
CA SER A 506 4.05 -3.65 22.55
C SER A 506 5.19 -4.09 21.62
N ILE A 507 6.41 -3.62 21.85
CA ILE A 507 7.58 -3.96 21.02
C ILE A 507 7.93 -5.45 21.13
N ASP A 508 7.95 -6.02 22.34
CA ASP A 508 8.34 -7.42 22.57
C ASP A 508 7.37 -8.41 21.89
N GLU A 509 6.06 -8.16 22.00
CA GLU A 509 5.04 -8.99 21.35
C GLU A 509 5.08 -8.84 19.83
N LEU A 510 5.32 -7.60 19.36
CA LEU A 510 5.40 -7.29 17.94
C LEU A 510 6.52 -8.06 17.26
N LEU A 511 7.74 -8.02 17.82
CA LEU A 511 8.92 -8.69 17.25
C LEU A 511 8.74 -10.21 17.15
N THR A 512 8.17 -10.82 18.18
CA THR A 512 7.99 -12.28 18.23
C THR A 512 7.01 -12.77 17.16
N GLY A 513 5.88 -12.07 16.96
CA GLY A 513 4.89 -12.46 15.95
C GLY A 513 5.27 -12.07 14.52
N LEU A 514 6.07 -11.01 14.35
CA LEU A 514 6.41 -10.44 13.04
C LEU A 514 7.24 -11.42 12.20
N ILE A 515 8.17 -12.14 12.81
CA ILE A 515 9.03 -13.12 12.12
C ILE A 515 8.18 -14.23 11.50
N LEU A 516 7.19 -14.75 12.22
CA LEU A 516 6.32 -15.82 11.72
C LEU A 516 5.50 -15.38 10.50
N ARG A 517 4.92 -14.18 10.55
CA ARG A 517 4.14 -13.61 9.44
C ARG A 517 5.00 -13.30 8.22
N GLY A 518 6.19 -12.74 8.43
CA GLY A 518 7.14 -12.49 7.36
C GLY A 518 7.65 -13.79 6.72
N ALA A 519 7.95 -14.79 7.54
CA ALA A 519 8.36 -16.11 7.05
C ALA A 519 7.25 -16.79 6.22
N LEU A 520 5.97 -16.65 6.62
CA LEU A 520 4.85 -17.19 5.85
C LEU A 520 4.84 -16.62 4.43
N VAL A 521 4.93 -15.30 4.28
CA VAL A 521 4.84 -14.63 2.98
C VAL A 521 6.08 -14.86 2.13
N MET A 522 7.27 -14.78 2.74
CA MET A 522 8.56 -14.93 2.05
C MET A 522 8.94 -16.38 1.75
N LEU A 523 8.37 -17.38 2.43
CA LEU A 523 8.68 -18.78 2.16
C LEU A 523 7.62 -19.45 1.30
N ALA A 524 6.38 -18.93 1.26
CA ALA A 524 5.31 -19.57 0.50
C ALA A 524 5.63 -19.69 -1.01
N PRO A 525 6.05 -18.63 -1.74
CA PRO A 525 6.43 -18.75 -3.14
C PRO A 525 7.62 -19.70 -3.36
N ILE A 526 8.63 -19.65 -2.48
CA ILE A 526 9.82 -20.52 -2.55
C ILE A 526 9.42 -21.98 -2.37
N LEU A 527 8.67 -22.31 -1.32
CA LEU A 527 8.24 -23.69 -1.03
C LEU A 527 7.32 -24.22 -2.13
N VAL A 528 6.34 -23.43 -2.58
CA VAL A 528 5.42 -23.89 -3.63
C VAL A 528 6.16 -24.06 -4.96
N GLY A 529 6.98 -23.07 -5.35
CA GLY A 529 7.72 -23.12 -6.60
C GLY A 529 8.79 -24.20 -6.64
N THR A 530 9.46 -24.48 -5.52
CA THR A 530 10.49 -25.55 -5.40
C THR A 530 9.88 -26.95 -5.46
N PHE A 531 8.82 -27.21 -4.69
CA PHE A 531 8.28 -28.57 -4.53
C PHE A 531 7.19 -28.92 -5.56
N PHE A 532 6.43 -27.94 -6.04
CA PHE A 532 5.27 -28.17 -6.91
C PHE A 532 5.38 -27.50 -8.29
N GLY A 533 6.41 -26.67 -8.49
CA GLY A 533 6.72 -26.01 -9.77
C GLY A 533 5.95 -24.71 -10.04
N ALA A 534 6.33 -24.06 -11.14
CA ALA A 534 5.81 -22.74 -11.52
C ALA A 534 4.30 -22.74 -11.87
N GLU A 535 3.74 -23.88 -12.27
CA GLU A 535 2.30 -24.02 -12.60
C GLU A 535 1.43 -23.92 -11.34
N MET A 536 1.77 -24.65 -10.28
CA MET A 536 1.02 -24.57 -9.01
C MET A 536 1.22 -23.19 -8.37
N LEU A 537 2.43 -22.64 -8.44
CA LEU A 537 2.70 -21.28 -7.98
C LEU A 537 1.87 -20.23 -8.74
N SER A 538 1.66 -20.41 -10.04
CA SER A 538 0.75 -19.55 -10.83
C SER A 538 -0.68 -19.60 -10.30
N GLY A 539 -1.15 -20.79 -9.90
CA GLY A 539 -2.42 -20.97 -9.20
C GLY A 539 -2.45 -20.20 -7.88
N VAL A 540 -1.42 -20.33 -7.03
CA VAL A 540 -1.33 -19.62 -5.74
C VAL A 540 -1.38 -18.10 -5.92
N LEU A 541 -0.66 -17.55 -6.90
CA LEU A 541 -0.69 -16.12 -7.21
C LEU A 541 -2.08 -15.67 -7.68
N ALA A 542 -2.71 -16.40 -8.59
CA ALA A 542 -4.06 -16.07 -9.08
C ALA A 542 -5.14 -16.18 -7.98
N GLY A 543 -5.06 -17.21 -7.13
CA GLY A 543 -6.01 -17.41 -6.03
C GLY A 543 -5.84 -16.40 -4.90
N SER A 544 -4.59 -16.11 -4.52
CA SER A 544 -4.31 -15.05 -3.55
C SER A 544 -4.77 -13.69 -4.06
N PHE A 545 -4.58 -13.38 -5.35
CA PHE A 545 -5.10 -12.19 -6.02
C PHE A 545 -6.60 -12.03 -5.87
N SER A 546 -7.35 -13.04 -6.31
CA SER A 546 -8.81 -13.00 -6.27
C SER A 546 -9.35 -12.79 -4.84
N SER A 547 -8.68 -13.35 -3.84
CA SER A 547 -9.10 -13.25 -2.45
C SER A 547 -8.66 -11.94 -1.78
N VAL A 548 -7.45 -11.45 -2.07
CA VAL A 548 -6.87 -10.23 -1.46
C VAL A 548 -7.73 -9.03 -1.80
N ILE A 549 -8.07 -8.83 -3.07
CA ILE A 549 -8.84 -7.64 -3.50
C ILE A 549 -10.17 -7.58 -2.78
N GLN A 550 -10.86 -8.72 -2.69
CA GLN A 550 -12.17 -8.79 -2.04
C GLN A 550 -12.07 -8.48 -0.55
N ILE A 551 -11.11 -9.08 0.16
CA ILE A 551 -10.94 -8.87 1.62
C ILE A 551 -10.40 -7.47 1.90
N ALA A 552 -9.43 -6.99 1.13
CA ALA A 552 -8.82 -5.67 1.33
C ALA A 552 -9.84 -4.56 1.10
N ASN A 553 -10.63 -4.64 0.03
CA ASN A 553 -11.69 -3.67 -0.22
C ASN A 553 -12.80 -3.75 0.82
N ALA A 554 -13.25 -4.97 1.16
CA ALA A 554 -14.24 -5.17 2.21
C ALA A 554 -13.77 -4.56 3.55
N SER A 555 -12.55 -4.88 3.99
CA SER A 555 -11.99 -4.38 5.23
C SER A 555 -11.79 -2.87 5.26
N SER A 556 -11.42 -2.27 4.13
CA SER A 556 -11.14 -0.83 4.05
C SER A 556 -12.42 0.00 4.08
N ASN A 557 -13.49 -0.54 3.51
CA ASN A 557 -14.81 0.09 3.48
C ASN A 557 -15.68 -0.26 4.70
N ALA A 558 -15.19 -1.09 5.64
CA ALA A 558 -15.99 -1.58 6.77
C ALA A 558 -16.37 -0.54 7.80
N ASN A 559 -15.52 0.46 8.04
CA ASN A 559 -15.79 1.41 9.11
C ASN A 559 -16.66 2.59 8.67
N GLY A 560 -16.75 2.90 7.37
CA GLY A 560 -17.60 4.02 6.92
C GLY A 560 -19.08 3.85 7.25
N PRO A 561 -19.70 2.72 6.83
CA PRO A 561 -21.05 2.37 7.23
C PRO A 561 -21.24 2.25 8.74
N LEU A 562 -20.23 1.72 9.43
CA LEU A 562 -20.28 1.44 10.86
C LEU A 562 -20.20 2.74 11.69
N ASN A 563 -19.32 3.65 11.32
CA ASN A 563 -19.19 4.97 11.94
C ASN A 563 -20.44 5.81 11.71
N LYS A 564 -20.96 5.80 10.48
CA LYS A 564 -22.21 6.50 10.14
C LYS A 564 -23.41 5.93 10.89
N ALA A 565 -23.52 4.60 10.99
CA ALA A 565 -24.55 3.96 11.81
C ALA A 565 -24.44 4.39 13.28
N ASN A 566 -23.23 4.46 13.84
CA ASN A 566 -23.00 4.91 15.21
C ASN A 566 -23.34 6.38 15.43
N GLU A 567 -23.05 7.24 14.46
CA GLU A 567 -23.46 8.65 14.49
C GLU A 567 -24.97 8.81 14.40
N ASP A 568 -25.64 8.08 13.51
CA ASP A 568 -27.08 8.13 13.37
C ASP A 568 -27.78 7.58 14.63
N ILE A 569 -27.22 6.55 15.26
CA ILE A 569 -27.64 6.06 16.58
C ILE A 569 -27.41 7.14 17.63
N ARG A 570 -26.23 7.78 17.68
CA ARG A 570 -25.93 8.87 18.62
C ARG A 570 -26.88 10.05 18.42
N ALA A 571 -27.19 10.43 17.18
CA ALA A 571 -28.14 11.49 16.85
C ALA A 571 -29.57 11.13 17.28
N GLY A 572 -30.01 9.90 17.01
CA GLY A 572 -31.31 9.38 17.46
C GLY A 572 -31.42 9.28 18.98
N VAL A 573 -30.36 8.85 19.66
CA VAL A 573 -30.25 8.82 21.13
C VAL A 573 -30.23 10.24 21.69
N LEU A 574 -29.58 11.20 21.02
CA LEU A 574 -29.57 12.60 21.41
C LEU A 574 -30.97 13.22 21.31
N ASP A 575 -31.71 12.89 20.25
CA ASP A 575 -33.08 13.36 20.05
C ASP A 575 -34.06 12.69 21.04
N TYR A 576 -33.85 11.42 21.39
CA TYR A 576 -34.58 10.74 22.46
C TYR A 576 -34.26 11.32 23.86
N ALA A 577 -32.99 11.66 24.12
CA ALA A 577 -32.54 12.28 25.36
C ALA A 577 -33.04 13.73 25.52
N LYS A 578 -33.20 14.47 24.41
CA LYS A 578 -33.87 15.79 24.42
C LYS A 578 -35.35 15.68 24.78
N LEU A 579 -36.01 14.56 24.43
CA LEU A 579 -37.41 14.29 24.73
C LEU A 579 -37.65 13.71 26.13
N ASN A 580 -36.65 13.07 26.75
CA ASN A 580 -36.74 12.46 28.07
C ASN A 580 -35.53 12.86 28.95
N PRO A 581 -35.68 13.78 29.94
CA PRO A 581 -34.56 14.36 30.69
C PRO A 581 -33.91 13.45 31.75
N ARG A 582 -34.25 12.15 31.77
CA ARG A 582 -33.54 11.12 32.55
C ARG A 582 -33.43 9.81 31.77
N PRO A 583 -32.40 9.65 30.93
CA PRO A 583 -31.94 8.33 30.54
C PRO A 583 -30.46 8.23 30.91
N HIS A 584 -30.13 7.41 31.91
CA HIS A 584 -28.82 6.78 31.95
C HIS A 584 -28.80 5.68 30.89
N ILE A 585 -28.79 6.08 29.61
CA ILE A 585 -28.42 5.18 28.53
C ILE A 585 -26.90 5.34 28.42
N PRO A 586 -26.09 4.29 28.65
CA PRO A 586 -24.67 4.36 28.37
C PRO A 586 -24.52 4.79 26.90
N LEU A 587 -23.85 5.92 26.67
CA LEU A 587 -23.55 6.39 25.33
C LEU A 587 -22.86 5.26 24.58
N GLY A 588 -23.47 4.86 23.46
CA GLY A 588 -22.92 4.08 22.35
C GLY A 588 -21.90 3.03 22.75
N ASP A 589 -22.32 1.77 22.78
CA ASP A 589 -21.41 0.65 22.93
C ASP A 589 -20.35 0.73 21.80
N ASP A 590 -19.13 1.15 22.14
CA ASP A 590 -18.00 1.29 21.20
C ASP A 590 -17.53 -0.09 20.67
N THR A 591 -18.36 -1.15 20.81
CA THR A 591 -18.18 -2.52 20.32
C THR A 591 -17.69 -2.60 18.88
N ASP A 592 -18.06 -1.61 18.08
CA ASP A 592 -17.79 -1.51 16.66
C ASP A 592 -16.34 -1.12 16.31
N LEU A 593 -15.67 -0.28 17.13
CA LEU A 593 -14.26 0.06 16.96
C LEU A 593 -13.34 -1.15 17.19
N ALA A 594 -13.71 -2.06 18.09
CA ALA A 594 -12.89 -3.21 18.45
C ALA A 594 -12.81 -4.30 17.36
N PHE A 595 -13.85 -4.41 16.50
CA PHE A 595 -13.85 -5.37 15.39
C PHE A 595 -13.43 -4.72 14.06
N GLY A 596 -13.89 -3.50 13.80
CA GLY A 596 -13.61 -2.79 12.54
C GLY A 596 -12.20 -2.24 12.43
N SER A 597 -11.59 -1.75 13.53
CA SER A 597 -10.26 -1.14 13.49
C SER A 597 -9.12 -2.13 13.15
N PRO A 598 -9.05 -3.36 13.72
CA PRO A 598 -8.00 -4.31 13.34
C PRO A 598 -8.19 -4.83 11.92
N TRP A 599 -9.45 -4.96 11.46
CA TRP A 599 -9.75 -5.44 10.12
C TRP A 599 -9.30 -4.42 9.06
N LYS A 600 -9.69 -3.14 9.24
CA LYS A 600 -9.37 -2.02 8.33
C LYS A 600 -7.89 -1.67 8.31
N ASP A 601 -7.24 -1.56 9.46
CA ASP A 601 -5.93 -0.92 9.55
C ASP A 601 -4.77 -1.90 9.81
N THR A 602 -5.06 -3.17 10.15
CA THR A 602 -4.02 -4.17 10.36
C THR A 602 -4.06 -5.34 9.38
N SER A 603 -5.23 -5.84 9.02
CA SER A 603 -5.29 -6.91 8.01
C SER A 603 -5.38 -6.38 6.59
N GLY A 604 -6.17 -5.34 6.30
CA GLY A 604 -6.40 -4.85 4.93
C GLY A 604 -5.13 -4.40 4.19
N PRO A 605 -4.46 -3.30 4.61
CA PRO A 605 -3.32 -2.76 3.88
C PRO A 605 -2.14 -3.75 3.71
N PRO A 606 -1.74 -4.53 4.74
CA PRO A 606 -0.67 -5.50 4.57
C PRO A 606 -1.01 -6.67 3.63
N LEU A 607 -2.30 -6.96 3.36
CA LEU A 607 -2.69 -7.96 2.37
C LEU A 607 -2.32 -7.53 0.94
N CYS A 608 -2.38 -6.24 0.65
CA CYS A 608 -1.98 -5.70 -0.65
C CYS A 608 -0.47 -5.83 -0.87
N ILE A 609 0.32 -5.59 0.17
CA ILE A 609 1.77 -5.81 0.13
C ILE A 609 2.09 -7.31 0.05
N LEU A 610 1.32 -8.16 0.73
CA LEU A 610 1.50 -9.61 0.69
C LEU A 610 1.47 -10.14 -0.74
N ILE A 611 0.52 -9.69 -1.55
CA ILE A 611 0.41 -10.17 -2.93
C ILE A 611 1.48 -9.60 -3.85
N GLN A 612 1.78 -8.31 -3.73
CA GLN A 612 2.88 -7.65 -4.42
C GLN A 612 4.19 -8.38 -4.17
N LEU A 613 4.47 -8.64 -2.89
CA LEU A 613 5.67 -9.32 -2.44
C LEU A 613 5.76 -10.73 -3.01
N MET A 614 4.68 -11.53 -2.95
CA MET A 614 4.67 -12.87 -3.52
C MET A 614 4.84 -12.87 -5.05
N ALA A 615 4.24 -11.91 -5.76
CA ALA A 615 4.35 -11.80 -7.21
C ALA A 615 5.76 -11.37 -7.64
N ALA A 616 6.33 -10.36 -6.96
CA ALA A 616 7.70 -9.90 -7.20
C ALA A 616 8.72 -11.00 -6.86
N GLU A 617 8.52 -11.72 -5.77
CA GLU A 617 9.35 -12.84 -5.36
C GLU A 617 9.30 -13.96 -6.38
N SER A 618 8.10 -14.36 -6.80
CA SER A 618 7.91 -15.38 -7.83
C SER A 618 8.61 -15.00 -9.13
N LEU A 619 8.54 -13.73 -9.53
CA LEU A 619 9.25 -13.20 -10.70
C LEU A 619 10.78 -13.28 -10.56
N VAL A 620 11.34 -12.91 -9.41
CA VAL A 620 12.80 -12.99 -9.17
C VAL A 620 13.31 -14.44 -9.19
N PHE A 621 12.52 -15.38 -8.66
CA PHE A 621 12.86 -16.80 -8.65
C PHE A 621 12.34 -17.57 -9.87
N ALA A 622 11.75 -16.90 -10.87
CA ALA A 622 11.06 -17.55 -11.99
C ALA A 622 11.94 -18.57 -12.73
N ARG A 623 13.20 -18.19 -13.03
CA ARG A 623 14.18 -19.07 -13.68
C ARG A 623 14.59 -20.27 -12.83
N PHE A 624 14.52 -20.16 -11.50
CA PHE A 624 14.76 -21.29 -10.60
C PHE A 624 13.59 -22.29 -10.64
N PHE A 625 12.35 -21.80 -10.74
CA PHE A 625 11.16 -22.66 -10.78
C PHE A 625 10.92 -23.32 -12.15
N ALA A 626 11.37 -22.71 -13.24
CA ALA A 626 11.16 -23.20 -14.62
C ALA A 626 11.73 -24.61 -14.92
N PRO A 627 12.98 -24.99 -14.53
CA PRO A 627 13.55 -26.30 -14.83
C PRO A 627 13.08 -27.44 -13.90
N HIS A 628 12.43 -27.14 -12.78
CA HIS A 628 11.92 -28.15 -11.84
C HIS A 628 10.58 -28.78 -12.30
N ARG A 629 10.45 -29.04 -13.61
CA ARG A 629 9.39 -29.88 -14.20
C ARG A 629 9.62 -31.34 -13.79
N GLY A 630 9.49 -31.62 -12.50
CA GLY A 630 9.43 -32.96 -11.91
C GLY A 630 8.01 -33.50 -11.96
#